data_AF-A0A561VAG1-F1
#
_entry.id   AF-A0A561VAG1-F1
#
_cell.length_a   1.000
_cell.length_b   1.000
_cell.length_c   1.000
_cell.angle_alpha   90.00
_cell.angle_beta   90.00
_cell.angle_gamma   90.00
#
_symmetry.space_group_name_H-M   'P 1'
#
loop_
_entity.id
_entity.type
_entity.pdbx_description
1 polymer ?
#
loop_
_entity_poly.entity_id
_entity_poly.type
_entity_poly.pdbx_seq_one_letter_code
_entity_poly.pdbx_strand_id
1 'polypeptide(L)'
;MTAAQHAPFGTVARVGDLVQCHLCGRWFRSVLAHLRSHGWDHLSYRRTFGLERGESLEGSGTGLRRSRAMRTRRALDPNVRTGNRLGQQWARTGALADAAARAARGRKQPEQRRLKTLRALAGISPAARAEGTRRRYRRQLRETGTHAAARLGFSDIGALVRDRTAAGASLAGISREAGLHKDWLSRHLAAVDPDAARAVAADAARCRHDSRWLPVIRPLGFTGVRDYLADRHLAKHRSVRAISVEVGFSRSAVETALARHGLDKAAHATTRRSCAERASAVAERFGFPDLDAYLRDRRSAGMSWRAIAAECGQSPSWARRRARPA
;
A
#
# COMPACT_ATOMS: atom_id res chain seq x y z
N MET A 1 40.74 -46.82 9.65
CA MET A 1 40.78 -47.00 8.19
C MET A 1 39.43 -46.59 7.61
N THR A 2 39.35 -45.41 6.98
CA THR A 2 38.16 -45.00 6.22
C THR A 2 38.02 -45.96 5.04
N ALA A 3 37.08 -46.89 5.13
CA ALA A 3 36.74 -47.78 4.02
C ALA A 3 36.48 -46.93 2.77
N ALA A 4 37.06 -47.33 1.64
CA ALA A 4 36.73 -46.74 0.35
C ALA A 4 35.19 -46.78 0.19
N GLN A 5 34.55 -45.63 0.16
CA GLN A 5 33.10 -45.56 0.00
C GLN A 5 32.78 -45.66 -1.49
N HIS A 6 31.96 -46.65 -1.85
CA HIS A 6 31.60 -46.88 -3.25
C HIS A 6 30.38 -46.08 -3.73
N ALA A 7 29.75 -45.32 -2.82
CA ALA A 7 28.66 -44.40 -3.11
C ALA A 7 28.88 -43.06 -2.36
N PRO A 8 28.34 -41.93 -2.86
CA PRO A 8 28.56 -40.62 -2.26
C PRO A 8 27.99 -40.52 -0.84
N PHE A 9 28.78 -39.98 0.09
CA PHE A 9 28.36 -39.72 1.46
C PHE A 9 27.05 -38.90 1.51
N GLY A 10 26.11 -39.31 2.36
CA GLY A 10 24.79 -38.67 2.47
C GLY A 10 23.83 -38.96 1.31
N THR A 11 24.14 -39.88 0.41
CA THR A 11 23.27 -40.22 -0.74
C THR A 11 23.20 -41.72 -0.97
N VAL A 12 22.00 -42.25 -1.22
CA VAL A 12 21.85 -43.63 -1.72
C VAL A 12 21.81 -43.60 -3.25
N ALA A 13 22.81 -44.19 -3.91
CA ALA A 13 22.83 -44.34 -5.36
C ALA A 13 21.79 -45.38 -5.81
N ARG A 14 21.05 -45.07 -6.87
CA ARG A 14 19.91 -45.85 -7.36
C ARG A 14 19.96 -46.00 -8.88
N VAL A 15 19.67 -47.20 -9.36
CA VAL A 15 19.45 -47.52 -10.79
C VAL A 15 18.26 -48.47 -10.88
N GLY A 16 17.15 -48.00 -11.43
CA GLY A 16 15.89 -48.77 -11.44
C GLY A 16 15.43 -49.16 -10.02
N ASP A 17 15.18 -50.46 -9.80
CA ASP A 17 14.83 -51.03 -8.48
C ASP A 17 16.06 -51.47 -7.67
N LEU A 18 17.26 -51.03 -8.03
CA LEU A 18 18.50 -51.37 -7.33
C LEU A 18 19.07 -50.15 -6.59
N VAL A 19 19.69 -50.44 -5.44
CA VAL A 19 20.43 -49.52 -4.58
C VAL A 19 21.86 -50.03 -4.42
N GLN A 20 22.84 -49.13 -4.47
CA GLN A 20 24.23 -49.49 -4.30
C GLN A 20 24.61 -49.55 -2.81
N CYS A 21 25.36 -50.58 -2.40
CA CYS A 21 25.94 -50.65 -1.07
C CYS A 21 27.19 -49.78 -0.98
N HIS A 22 27.24 -48.86 -0.02
CA HIS A 22 28.41 -48.02 0.25
C HIS A 22 29.67 -48.80 0.64
N LEU A 23 29.53 -49.99 1.26
CA LEU A 23 30.65 -50.78 1.78
C LEU A 23 31.37 -51.61 0.70
N CYS A 24 30.64 -52.16 -0.27
CA CYS A 24 31.18 -53.09 -1.26
C CYS A 24 30.91 -52.69 -2.72
N GLY A 25 30.16 -51.61 -2.95
CA GLY A 25 29.84 -51.08 -4.28
C GLY A 25 28.87 -51.90 -5.11
N ARG A 26 28.41 -53.05 -4.62
CA ARG A 26 27.46 -53.93 -5.33
C ARG A 26 26.02 -53.38 -5.26
N TRP A 27 25.23 -53.74 -6.27
CA TRP A 27 23.84 -53.31 -6.44
C TRP A 27 22.86 -54.36 -5.93
N PHE A 28 21.87 -53.93 -5.13
CA PHE A 28 20.89 -54.81 -4.50
C PHE A 28 19.49 -54.23 -4.56
N ARG A 29 18.46 -55.09 -4.51
CA ARG A 29 17.08 -54.63 -4.29
C ARG A 29 16.85 -54.09 -2.88
N SER A 30 17.62 -54.60 -1.91
CA SER A 30 17.62 -54.19 -0.51
C SER A 30 19.03 -54.29 0.05
N VAL A 31 19.67 -53.15 0.28
CA VAL A 31 20.94 -53.09 1.04
C VAL A 31 20.69 -53.56 2.47
N LEU A 32 19.51 -53.30 3.03
CA LEU A 32 19.15 -53.72 4.39
C LEU A 32 19.31 -55.24 4.61
N ALA A 33 18.84 -56.05 3.66
CA ALA A 33 19.00 -57.50 3.72
C ALA A 33 20.47 -57.93 3.59
N HIS A 34 21.25 -57.18 2.82
CA HIS A 34 22.67 -57.44 2.58
C HIS A 34 23.58 -57.05 3.75
N LEU A 35 23.22 -56.05 4.58
CA LEU A 35 24.09 -55.54 5.66
C LEU A 35 24.61 -56.63 6.62
N ARG A 36 23.85 -57.72 6.81
CA ARG A 36 24.27 -58.85 7.64
C ARG A 36 25.58 -59.48 7.18
N SER A 37 25.85 -59.55 5.86
CA SER A 37 27.11 -60.10 5.34
C SER A 37 28.32 -59.23 5.67
N HIS A 38 28.10 -57.99 6.12
CA HIS A 38 29.14 -57.10 6.60
C HIS A 38 29.22 -57.05 8.13
N GLY A 39 28.26 -57.64 8.86
CA GLY A 39 28.14 -57.47 10.31
C GLY A 39 27.64 -56.09 10.74
N TRP A 40 26.95 -55.37 9.84
CA TRP A 40 26.44 -54.02 10.13
C TRP A 40 24.94 -54.05 10.44
N ASP A 41 24.53 -53.27 11.44
CA ASP A 41 23.13 -52.89 11.59
C ASP A 41 22.80 -51.63 10.76
N HIS A 42 21.52 -51.46 10.45
CA HIS A 42 21.05 -50.38 9.59
C HIS A 42 21.16 -48.98 10.19
N LEU A 43 21.13 -48.85 11.52
CA LEU A 43 21.27 -47.54 12.19
C LEU A 43 22.73 -47.09 12.18
N SER A 44 23.66 -48.00 12.48
CA SER A 44 25.10 -47.74 12.38
C SER A 44 25.50 -47.45 10.93
N TYR A 45 24.97 -48.21 9.97
CA TYR A 45 25.18 -47.94 8.54
C TYR A 45 24.73 -46.53 8.15
N ARG A 46 23.48 -46.15 8.45
CA ARG A 46 22.97 -44.82 8.11
C ARG A 46 23.75 -43.71 8.78
N ARG A 47 24.13 -43.88 10.06
CA ARG A 47 24.94 -42.91 10.79
C ARG A 47 26.31 -42.73 10.14
N THR A 48 26.99 -43.83 9.83
CA THR A 48 28.34 -43.83 9.25
C THR A 48 28.36 -43.26 7.84
N PHE A 49 27.30 -43.42 7.06
CA PHE A 49 27.23 -42.88 5.68
C PHE A 49 26.41 -41.58 5.59
N GLY A 50 26.12 -40.93 6.71
CA GLY A 50 25.47 -39.62 6.74
C GLY A 50 24.02 -39.61 6.24
N LEU A 51 23.34 -40.76 6.24
CA LEU A 51 21.97 -40.92 5.78
C LEU A 51 20.95 -40.57 6.87
N GLU A 52 19.80 -40.05 6.48
CA GLU A 52 18.68 -39.86 7.40
C GLU A 52 18.13 -41.20 7.89
N ARG A 53 17.60 -41.23 9.12
CA ARG A 53 16.97 -42.44 9.68
C ARG A 53 15.80 -42.97 8.84
N GLY A 54 15.13 -42.09 8.10
CA GLY A 54 14.03 -42.45 7.21
C GLY A 54 14.47 -42.85 5.79
N GLU A 55 15.75 -42.69 5.44
CA GLU A 55 16.21 -42.96 4.07
C GLU A 55 16.06 -44.44 3.73
N SER A 56 15.34 -44.73 2.65
CA SER A 56 15.11 -46.11 2.21
C SER A 56 16.43 -46.73 1.74
N LEU A 57 16.81 -47.87 2.31
CA LEU A 57 17.97 -48.64 1.84
C LEU A 57 17.57 -49.70 0.80
N GLU A 58 16.50 -49.45 0.07
CA GLU A 58 15.87 -50.40 -0.85
C GLU A 58 15.41 -49.69 -2.12
N GLY A 59 15.35 -50.44 -3.22
CA GLY A 59 14.72 -50.00 -4.45
C GLY A 59 13.25 -49.63 -4.27
N SER A 60 12.76 -48.72 -5.12
CA SER A 60 11.40 -48.18 -5.05
C SER A 60 10.32 -49.26 -5.23
N GLY A 61 10.53 -50.21 -6.16
CA GLY A 61 9.62 -51.33 -6.39
C GLY A 61 9.59 -52.30 -5.21
N THR A 62 10.76 -52.57 -4.61
CA THR A 62 10.86 -53.39 -3.40
C THR A 62 10.16 -52.73 -2.21
N GLY A 63 10.37 -51.43 -2.02
CA GLY A 63 9.68 -50.64 -0.99
C GLY A 63 8.16 -50.64 -1.19
N LEU A 64 7.68 -50.52 -2.43
CA LEU A 64 6.25 -50.56 -2.75
C LEU A 64 5.62 -51.92 -2.42
N ARG A 65 6.27 -53.03 -2.80
CA ARG A 65 5.82 -54.38 -2.47
C ARG A 65 5.72 -54.57 -0.96
N ARG A 66 6.73 -54.14 -0.20
CA ARG A 66 6.71 -54.24 1.26
C ARG A 66 5.65 -53.34 1.90
N SER A 67 5.44 -52.14 1.37
CA SER A 67 4.37 -51.25 1.82
C SER A 67 2.98 -51.88 1.61
N ARG A 68 2.74 -52.54 0.47
CA ARG A 68 1.51 -53.31 0.22
C ARG A 68 1.35 -54.45 1.23
N ALA A 69 2.38 -55.27 1.42
CA ALA A 69 2.35 -56.35 2.41
C ALA A 69 2.11 -55.84 3.84
N MET A 70 2.74 -54.72 4.21
CA MET A 70 2.54 -54.08 5.53
C MET A 70 1.12 -53.52 5.69
N ARG A 71 0.50 -52.99 4.63
CA ARG A 71 -0.91 -52.58 4.65
C ARG A 71 -1.82 -53.77 4.96
N THR A 72 -1.61 -54.91 4.30
CA THR A 72 -2.34 -56.14 4.58
C THR A 72 -2.15 -56.58 6.04
N ARG A 73 -0.90 -56.58 6.54
CA ARG A 73 -0.63 -56.92 7.95
C ARG A 73 -1.30 -55.96 8.92
N ARG A 74 -1.32 -54.65 8.65
CA ARG A 74 -2.02 -53.68 9.50
C ARG A 74 -3.53 -53.96 9.61
N ALA A 75 -4.13 -54.55 8.58
CA ALA A 75 -5.53 -54.94 8.61
C ALA A 75 -5.76 -56.26 9.36
N LEU A 76 -4.91 -57.26 9.11
CA LEU A 76 -5.16 -58.64 9.52
C LEU A 76 -4.43 -59.09 10.79
N ASP A 77 -3.25 -58.54 11.11
CA ASP A 77 -2.38 -58.98 12.20
C ASP A 77 -2.73 -58.23 13.51
N PRO A 78 -3.27 -58.92 14.54
CA PRO A 78 -3.67 -58.29 15.80
C PRO A 78 -2.52 -57.59 16.53
N ASN A 79 -1.31 -58.15 16.48
CA ASN A 79 -0.14 -57.58 17.16
C ASN A 79 0.27 -56.26 16.51
N VAL A 80 0.26 -56.21 15.17
CA VAL A 80 0.52 -54.97 14.43
C VAL A 80 -0.54 -53.93 14.72
N ARG A 81 -1.82 -54.31 14.83
CA ARG A 81 -2.91 -53.37 15.19
C ARG A 81 -2.75 -52.81 16.60
N THR A 82 -2.41 -53.64 17.57
CA THR A 82 -2.16 -53.22 18.96
C THR A 82 -0.98 -52.26 19.03
N GLY A 83 0.14 -52.57 18.37
CA GLY A 83 1.30 -51.68 18.30
C GLY A 83 0.99 -50.33 17.63
N ASN A 84 0.20 -50.33 16.54
CA ASN A 84 -0.21 -49.07 15.90
C ASN A 84 -1.13 -48.23 16.80
N ARG A 85 -2.05 -48.85 17.55
CA ARG A 85 -2.92 -48.13 18.50
C ARG A 85 -2.10 -47.45 19.59
N LEU A 86 -1.11 -48.14 20.15
CA LEU A 86 -0.17 -47.55 21.12
C LEU A 86 0.60 -46.37 20.52
N GLY A 87 1.12 -46.53 19.29
CA GLY A 87 1.81 -45.45 18.58
C GLY A 87 0.92 -44.24 18.31
N GLN A 88 -0.35 -44.46 17.94
CA GLN A 88 -1.33 -43.39 17.77
C GLN A 88 -1.61 -42.67 19.09
N GLN A 89 -1.73 -43.38 20.21
CA GLN A 89 -1.89 -42.78 21.53
C GLN A 89 -0.69 -41.87 21.86
N TRP A 90 0.54 -42.36 21.68
CA TRP A 90 1.76 -41.57 21.92
C TRP A 90 1.87 -40.35 20.99
N ALA A 91 1.37 -40.44 19.77
CA ALA A 91 1.31 -39.30 18.86
C ALA A 91 0.29 -38.25 19.35
N ARG A 92 -0.90 -38.69 19.81
CA ARG A 92 -1.94 -37.79 20.34
C ARG A 92 -1.52 -37.07 21.61
N THR A 93 -0.80 -37.76 22.50
CA THR A 93 -0.35 -37.18 23.78
C THR A 93 0.92 -36.33 23.64
N GLY A 94 1.51 -36.24 22.44
CA GLY A 94 2.80 -35.56 22.23
C GLY A 94 4.02 -36.34 22.71
N ALA A 95 3.84 -37.44 23.45
CA ALA A 95 4.92 -38.27 23.99
C ALA A 95 5.88 -38.79 22.91
N LEU A 96 5.37 -39.08 21.70
CA LEU A 96 6.20 -39.49 20.56
C LEU A 96 7.12 -38.35 20.09
N ALA A 97 6.60 -37.12 20.01
CA ALA A 97 7.37 -35.95 19.60
C ALA A 97 8.45 -35.61 20.65
N ASP A 98 8.09 -35.68 21.93
CA ASP A 98 9.03 -35.47 23.04
C ASP A 98 10.15 -36.51 23.06
N ALA A 99 9.81 -37.80 22.87
CA ALA A 99 10.78 -38.88 22.78
C ALA A 99 11.71 -38.68 21.56
N ALA A 100 11.16 -38.28 20.41
CA ALA A 100 11.95 -37.97 19.22
C ALA A 100 12.89 -36.78 19.45
N ALA A 101 12.40 -35.70 20.08
CA ALA A 101 13.18 -34.52 20.41
C ALA A 101 14.30 -34.83 21.40
N ARG A 102 14.00 -35.56 22.50
CA ARG A 102 15.00 -36.08 23.44
C ARG A 102 16.06 -36.92 22.73
N ALA A 103 15.65 -37.83 21.86
CA ALA A 103 16.59 -38.65 21.09
C ALA A 103 17.41 -37.83 20.09
N ALA A 104 16.92 -36.69 19.60
CA ALA A 104 17.64 -35.85 18.63
C ALA A 104 18.63 -34.87 19.27
N ARG A 105 18.45 -34.51 20.55
CA ARG A 105 19.32 -33.57 21.27
C ARG A 105 20.79 -34.01 21.20
N GLY A 106 21.67 -33.05 20.91
CA GLY A 106 23.12 -33.23 20.85
C GLY A 106 23.65 -34.03 19.64
N ARG A 107 22.78 -34.53 18.74
CA ARG A 107 23.22 -35.29 17.57
C ARG A 107 23.60 -34.38 16.41
N LYS A 108 24.72 -34.72 15.75
CA LYS A 108 25.11 -34.10 14.47
C LYS A 108 24.02 -34.37 13.42
N GLN A 109 23.65 -33.33 12.66
CA GLN A 109 22.71 -33.48 11.55
C GLN A 109 23.30 -34.43 10.50
N PRO A 110 22.50 -35.39 9.96
CA PRO A 110 22.96 -36.24 8.86
C PRO A 110 23.35 -35.39 7.64
N GLU A 111 24.40 -35.79 6.93
CA GLU A 111 24.85 -35.06 5.74
C GLU A 111 23.77 -34.99 4.67
N GLN A 112 22.99 -36.06 4.51
CA GLN A 112 21.86 -36.07 3.61
C GLN A 112 20.87 -34.92 3.88
N ARG A 113 20.62 -34.59 5.16
CA ARG A 113 19.78 -33.45 5.54
C ARG A 113 20.44 -32.13 5.17
N ARG A 114 21.74 -32.00 5.42
CA ARG A 114 22.51 -30.80 5.04
C ARG A 114 22.44 -30.57 3.53
N LEU A 115 22.67 -31.61 2.71
CA LEU A 115 22.58 -31.52 1.25
C LEU A 115 21.17 -31.16 0.77
N LYS A 116 20.12 -31.73 1.37
CA LYS A 116 18.72 -31.35 1.08
C LYS A 116 18.47 -29.87 1.38
N THR A 117 18.92 -29.37 2.53
CA THR A 117 18.79 -27.94 2.89
C THR A 117 19.54 -27.06 1.90
N LEU A 118 20.79 -27.40 1.54
CA LEU A 118 21.58 -26.63 0.58
C LEU A 118 20.92 -26.59 -0.81
N ARG A 119 20.37 -27.72 -1.29
CA ARG A 119 19.61 -27.75 -2.55
C ARG A 119 18.35 -26.89 -2.48
N ALA A 120 17.61 -26.96 -1.38
CA ALA A 120 16.44 -26.12 -1.17
C ALA A 120 16.81 -24.63 -1.20
N LEU A 121 17.89 -24.24 -0.51
CA LEU A 121 18.40 -22.87 -0.50
C LEU A 121 18.91 -22.42 -1.87
N ALA A 122 19.59 -23.30 -2.61
CA ALA A 122 20.05 -23.04 -3.97
C ALA A 122 18.88 -22.78 -4.94
N GLY A 123 17.74 -23.46 -4.73
CA GLY A 123 16.51 -23.25 -5.50
C GLY A 123 15.79 -21.92 -5.19
N ILE A 124 16.16 -21.21 -4.11
CA ILE A 124 15.57 -19.89 -3.81
C ILE A 124 16.20 -18.87 -4.74
N SER A 125 15.37 -18.24 -5.58
CA SER A 125 15.81 -17.21 -6.52
C SER A 125 16.43 -16.00 -5.79
N PRO A 126 17.39 -15.30 -6.41
CA PRO A 126 17.91 -14.04 -5.89
C PRO A 126 16.81 -13.01 -5.59
N ALA A 127 15.77 -12.97 -6.44
CA ALA A 127 14.61 -12.09 -6.25
C ALA A 127 13.82 -12.42 -4.98
N ALA A 128 13.61 -13.70 -4.66
CA ALA A 128 12.93 -14.12 -3.44
C ALA A 128 13.75 -13.77 -2.18
N ARG A 129 15.08 -13.90 -2.24
CA ARG A 129 15.97 -13.48 -1.13
C ARG A 129 15.93 -11.97 -0.93
N ALA A 130 16.06 -11.22 -2.02
CA ALA A 130 15.98 -9.75 -1.99
C ALA A 130 14.64 -9.28 -1.43
N GLU A 131 13.53 -9.95 -1.78
CA GLU A 131 12.21 -9.65 -1.26
C GLU A 131 12.11 -9.89 0.25
N GLY A 132 12.67 -11.00 0.77
CA GLY A 132 12.77 -11.25 2.20
C GLY A 132 13.50 -10.14 2.95
N THR A 133 14.65 -9.70 2.41
CA THR A 133 15.41 -8.57 2.96
C THR A 133 14.61 -7.26 2.91
N ARG A 134 13.92 -6.96 1.79
CA ARG A 134 13.08 -5.77 1.65
C ARG A 134 11.93 -5.74 2.66
N ARG A 135 11.25 -6.87 2.87
CA ARG A 135 10.16 -6.99 3.85
C ARG A 135 10.67 -6.77 5.27
N ARG A 136 11.80 -7.39 5.63
CA ARG A 136 12.44 -7.20 6.94
C ARG A 136 12.81 -5.74 7.15
N TYR A 137 13.44 -5.10 6.16
CA TYR A 137 13.82 -3.69 6.23
C TYR A 137 12.61 -2.77 6.39
N ARG A 138 11.53 -2.96 5.61
CA ARG A 138 10.29 -2.19 5.76
C ARG A 138 9.63 -2.38 7.12
N ARG A 139 9.61 -3.61 7.65
CA ARG A 139 9.11 -3.89 9.00
C ARG A 139 9.91 -3.12 10.04
N GLN A 140 11.24 -3.17 9.97
CA GLN A 140 12.12 -2.44 10.88
C GLN A 140 11.86 -0.93 10.82
N LEU A 141 11.71 -0.36 9.61
CA LEU A 141 11.38 1.07 9.47
C LEU A 141 10.04 1.44 10.11
N ARG A 142 9.01 0.60 9.96
CA ARG A 142 7.70 0.82 10.59
C ARG A 142 7.79 0.74 12.11
N GLU A 143 8.53 -0.22 12.65
CA GLU A 143 8.77 -0.35 14.10
C GLU A 143 9.50 0.89 14.64
N THR A 144 10.55 1.35 13.95
CA THR A 144 11.25 2.60 14.29
C THR A 144 10.31 3.80 14.28
N GLY A 145 9.49 3.97 13.23
CA GLY A 145 8.52 5.05 13.14
C GLY A 145 7.45 5.01 14.23
N THR A 146 6.94 3.81 14.55
CA THR A 146 5.94 3.61 15.60
C THR A 146 6.50 3.96 16.98
N HIS A 147 7.69 3.47 17.32
CA HIS A 147 8.34 3.81 18.58
C HIS A 147 8.63 5.31 18.71
N ALA A 148 9.06 5.96 17.61
CA ALA A 148 9.34 7.38 17.60
C ALA A 148 8.07 8.22 17.80
N ALA A 149 6.96 7.84 17.17
CA ALA A 149 5.66 8.49 17.35
C ALA A 149 5.08 8.28 18.76
N ALA A 150 5.15 7.06 19.28
CA ALA A 150 4.63 6.72 20.61
C ALA A 150 5.31 7.53 21.73
N ARG A 151 6.62 7.78 21.63
CA ARG A 151 7.37 8.64 22.56
C ARG A 151 6.83 10.08 22.63
N LEU A 152 6.21 10.56 21.56
CA LEU A 152 5.61 11.89 21.46
C LEU A 152 4.10 11.87 21.68
N GLY A 153 3.52 10.73 22.08
CA GLY A 153 2.09 10.58 22.36
C GLY A 153 1.21 10.36 21.12
N PHE A 154 1.79 10.03 19.97
CA PHE A 154 1.04 9.76 18.73
C PHE A 154 0.86 8.24 18.50
N SER A 155 -0.28 7.86 17.91
CA SER A 155 -0.61 6.46 17.59
C SER A 155 0.33 5.83 16.56
N ASP A 156 0.75 6.64 15.58
CA ASP A 156 1.61 6.23 14.49
C ASP A 156 2.38 7.42 13.90
N ILE A 157 3.38 7.11 13.08
CA ILE A 157 4.24 8.13 12.46
C ILE A 157 3.47 9.07 11.52
N GLY A 158 2.38 8.60 10.92
CA GLY A 158 1.53 9.41 10.05
C GLY A 158 0.75 10.47 10.83
N ALA A 159 0.21 10.10 11.98
CA ALA A 159 -0.50 11.00 12.88
C ALA A 159 0.43 12.12 13.36
N LEU A 160 1.65 11.77 13.80
CA LEU A 160 2.68 12.75 14.16
C LEU A 160 3.00 13.69 12.99
N VAL A 161 3.25 13.14 11.80
CA VAL A 161 3.61 13.96 10.64
C VAL A 161 2.47 14.90 10.25
N ARG A 162 1.22 14.43 10.20
CA ARG A 162 0.07 15.27 9.85
C ARG A 162 -0.16 16.40 10.86
N ASP A 163 -0.09 16.11 12.16
CA ASP A 163 -0.20 17.11 13.22
C ASP A 163 0.88 18.19 13.09
N ARG A 164 2.14 17.77 13.03
CA ARG A 164 3.26 18.70 13.01
C ARG A 164 3.37 19.49 11.72
N THR A 165 3.03 18.90 10.58
CA THR A 165 2.97 19.65 9.31
C THR A 165 1.83 20.64 9.29
N ALA A 166 0.68 20.34 9.89
CA ALA A 166 -0.40 21.32 10.08
C ALA A 166 0.04 22.49 10.99
N ALA A 167 0.92 22.23 11.96
CA ALA A 167 1.58 23.26 12.77
C ALA A 167 2.75 23.98 12.06
N GLY A 168 3.00 23.70 10.78
CA GLY A 168 4.04 24.34 9.97
C GLY A 168 5.46 23.76 10.13
N ALA A 169 5.63 22.64 10.83
CA ALA A 169 6.92 22.00 10.98
C ALA A 169 7.39 21.32 9.68
N SER A 170 8.69 21.43 9.39
CA SER A 170 9.31 20.69 8.28
C SER A 170 9.55 19.21 8.65
N LEU A 171 9.56 18.31 7.66
CA LEU A 171 9.89 16.89 7.87
C LEU A 171 11.23 16.68 8.59
N ALA A 172 12.20 17.56 8.36
CA ALA A 172 13.49 17.52 9.06
C ALA A 172 13.36 17.93 10.53
N GLY A 173 12.54 18.93 10.84
CA GLY A 173 12.20 19.30 12.21
C GLY A 173 11.50 18.17 12.96
N ILE A 174 10.47 17.58 12.34
CA ILE A 174 9.72 16.46 12.89
C ILE A 174 10.62 15.25 13.13
N SER A 175 11.54 14.95 12.20
CA SER A 175 12.49 13.84 12.37
C SER A 175 13.37 14.05 13.61
N ARG A 176 13.92 15.26 13.80
CA ARG A 176 14.76 15.57 14.97
C ARG A 176 13.97 15.52 16.27
N GLU A 177 12.75 16.07 16.28
CA GLU A 177 11.83 16.01 17.43
C GLU A 177 11.55 14.56 17.84
N ALA A 178 11.31 13.70 16.85
CA ALA A 178 11.07 12.27 17.06
C ALA A 178 12.33 11.47 17.45
N GLY A 179 13.50 12.13 17.58
CA GLY A 179 14.78 11.48 17.87
C GLY A 179 15.35 10.65 16.72
N LEU A 180 14.91 10.93 15.49
CA LEU A 180 15.37 10.29 14.27
C LEU A 180 16.40 11.16 13.55
N HIS A 181 17.17 10.55 12.65
CA HIS A 181 18.06 11.31 11.76
C HIS A 181 17.25 12.32 10.94
N LYS A 182 17.78 13.53 10.69
CA LYS A 182 17.06 14.65 10.05
C LYS A 182 16.39 14.29 8.71
N ASP A 183 16.97 13.36 7.95
CA ASP A 183 16.47 12.95 6.63
C ASP A 183 15.63 11.67 6.67
N TRP A 184 15.32 11.16 7.86
CA TRP A 184 14.64 9.86 7.99
C TRP A 184 13.25 9.93 7.37
N LEU A 185 12.44 10.94 7.70
CA LEU A 185 11.10 11.08 7.14
C LEU A 185 11.14 11.37 5.64
N SER A 186 12.03 12.24 5.16
CA SER A 186 12.11 12.53 3.72
C SER A 186 12.47 11.28 2.89
N ARG A 187 13.28 10.37 3.44
CA ARG A 187 13.69 9.13 2.77
C ARG A 187 12.69 7.98 2.93
N HIS A 188 12.02 7.89 4.08
CA HIS A 188 11.30 6.68 4.47
C HIS A 188 9.80 6.85 4.64
N LEU A 189 9.27 8.08 4.70
CA LEU A 189 7.84 8.32 4.95
C LEU A 189 6.96 7.57 3.95
N ALA A 190 7.26 7.64 2.65
CA ALA A 190 6.49 6.94 1.62
C ALA A 190 6.51 5.40 1.76
N ALA A 191 7.54 4.83 2.39
CA ALA A 191 7.62 3.39 2.64
C ALA A 191 6.88 2.95 3.91
N VAL A 192 6.80 3.83 4.92
CA VAL A 192 6.17 3.53 6.22
C VAL A 192 4.70 3.95 6.27
N ASP A 193 4.36 5.13 5.73
CA ASP A 193 3.02 5.69 5.61
C ASP A 193 2.88 6.45 4.27
N PRO A 194 2.39 5.77 3.22
CA PRO A 194 2.16 6.37 1.91
C PRO A 194 1.10 7.49 1.91
N ASP A 195 0.12 7.44 2.81
CA ASP A 195 -0.97 8.43 2.87
C ASP A 195 -0.46 9.76 3.45
N ALA A 196 0.29 9.70 4.55
CA ALA A 196 0.97 10.86 5.10
C ALA A 196 1.95 11.46 4.07
N ALA A 197 2.70 10.63 3.36
CA ALA A 197 3.60 11.12 2.30
C ALA A 197 2.86 11.88 1.20
N ARG A 198 1.71 11.35 0.73
CA ARG A 198 0.86 12.02 -0.27
C ARG A 198 0.30 13.34 0.25
N ALA A 199 -0.18 13.37 1.50
CA ALA A 199 -0.72 14.59 2.11
C ALA A 199 0.33 15.71 2.18
N VAL A 200 1.56 15.38 2.62
CA VAL A 200 2.68 16.34 2.68
C VAL A 200 3.09 16.81 1.28
N ALA A 201 3.14 15.90 0.30
CA ALA A 201 3.47 16.27 -1.08
C ALA A 201 2.41 17.21 -1.70
N ALA A 202 1.12 16.96 -1.42
CA ALA A 202 0.03 17.82 -1.86
C ALA A 202 0.11 19.22 -1.22
N ASP A 203 0.46 19.28 0.07
CA ASP A 203 0.63 20.55 0.77
C ASP A 203 1.82 21.37 0.22
N ALA A 204 2.97 20.72 0.06
CA ALA A 204 4.14 21.35 -0.55
C ALA A 204 3.85 21.87 -1.97
N ALA A 205 3.02 21.15 -2.74
CA ALA A 205 2.58 21.62 -4.07
C ALA A 205 1.71 22.87 -3.97
N ARG A 206 0.75 22.92 -3.03
CA ARG A 206 -0.07 24.12 -2.79
C ARG A 206 0.79 25.34 -2.46
N CYS A 207 1.70 25.21 -1.49
CA CYS A 207 2.62 26.28 -1.09
C CYS A 207 3.46 26.81 -2.26
N ARG A 208 3.94 25.93 -3.15
CA ARG A 208 4.67 26.35 -4.36
C ARG A 208 3.79 27.18 -5.30
N HIS A 209 2.53 26.82 -5.49
CA HIS A 209 1.65 27.59 -6.36
C HIS A 209 1.23 28.93 -5.75
N ASP A 210 0.99 28.95 -4.44
CA ASP A 210 0.59 30.15 -3.71
C ASP A 210 1.75 31.14 -3.56
N SER A 211 3.01 30.69 -3.62
CA SER A 211 4.19 31.56 -3.56
C SER A 211 4.19 32.70 -4.59
N ARG A 212 3.59 32.50 -5.77
CA ARG A 212 3.46 33.54 -6.80
C ARG A 212 2.37 34.56 -6.47
N TRP A 213 1.35 34.15 -5.73
CA TRP A 213 0.22 35.01 -5.34
C TRP A 213 0.56 35.91 -4.17
N LEU A 214 1.33 35.41 -3.19
CA LEU A 214 1.62 36.12 -1.94
C LEU A 214 2.19 37.54 -2.14
N PRO A 215 3.15 37.81 -3.05
CA PRO A 215 3.66 39.16 -3.28
C PRO A 215 2.59 40.13 -3.81
N VAL A 216 1.59 39.64 -4.54
CA VAL A 216 0.53 40.46 -5.14
C VAL A 216 -0.56 40.78 -4.14
N ILE A 217 -0.92 39.83 -3.28
CA ILE A 217 -2.07 39.98 -2.36
C ILE A 217 -1.68 40.57 -1.00
N ARG A 218 -0.41 40.46 -0.58
CA ARG A 218 0.07 41.05 0.68
C ARG A 218 -0.10 42.58 0.73
N PRO A 219 0.25 43.36 -0.32
CA PRO A 219 -0.04 44.79 -0.36
C PRO A 219 -1.53 45.12 -0.25
N LEU A 220 -2.41 44.18 -0.61
CA LEU A 220 -3.87 44.32 -0.50
C LEU A 220 -4.40 43.95 0.90
N GLY A 221 -3.52 43.63 1.84
CA GLY A 221 -3.86 43.30 3.23
C GLY A 221 -4.14 41.82 3.51
N PHE A 222 -3.85 40.91 2.55
CA PHE A 222 -4.14 39.49 2.71
C PHE A 222 -2.89 38.68 3.04
N THR A 223 -3.01 37.81 4.04
CA THR A 223 -1.94 36.89 4.47
C THR A 223 -1.94 35.58 3.69
N GLY A 224 -3.09 35.19 3.11
CA GLY A 224 -3.27 33.94 2.38
C GLY A 224 -4.10 34.08 1.10
N VAL A 225 -3.81 33.21 0.12
CA VAL A 225 -4.51 33.16 -1.17
C VAL A 225 -5.99 32.79 -1.00
N ARG A 226 -6.28 31.85 -0.10
CA ARG A 226 -7.65 31.44 0.20
C ARG A 226 -8.49 32.61 0.73
N ASP A 227 -7.96 33.37 1.68
CA ASP A 227 -8.66 34.50 2.30
C ASP A 227 -8.92 35.62 1.29
N TYR A 228 -7.93 35.91 0.46
CA TYR A 228 -8.07 36.84 -0.66
C TYR A 228 -9.19 36.41 -1.62
N LEU A 229 -9.16 35.15 -2.07
CA LEU A 229 -10.15 34.64 -3.01
C LEU A 229 -11.54 34.55 -2.37
N ALA A 230 -11.65 34.19 -1.09
CA ALA A 230 -12.92 34.14 -0.38
C ALA A 230 -13.53 35.55 -0.22
N ASP A 231 -12.74 36.55 0.20
CA ASP A 231 -13.21 37.94 0.29
C ASP A 231 -13.66 38.46 -1.07
N ARG A 232 -12.83 38.32 -2.11
CA ARG A 232 -13.17 38.86 -3.43
C ARG A 232 -14.30 38.09 -4.10
N HIS A 233 -14.24 36.77 -4.13
CA HIS A 233 -15.17 35.95 -4.90
C HIS A 233 -16.49 35.68 -4.16
N LEU A 234 -16.43 35.36 -2.87
CA LEU A 234 -17.61 34.98 -2.10
C LEU A 234 -18.24 36.18 -1.40
N ALA A 235 -17.47 36.99 -0.66
CA ALA A 235 -18.03 38.10 0.11
C ALA A 235 -18.38 39.31 -0.77
N LYS A 236 -17.47 39.71 -1.68
CA LYS A 236 -17.66 40.87 -2.57
C LYS A 236 -18.23 40.52 -3.94
N HIS A 237 -18.52 39.24 -4.17
CA HIS A 237 -19.09 38.72 -5.42
C HIS A 237 -18.37 39.18 -6.70
N ARG A 238 -17.05 39.42 -6.62
CA ARG A 238 -16.25 39.78 -7.79
C ARG A 238 -16.17 38.61 -8.75
N SER A 239 -16.30 38.92 -10.04
CA SER A 239 -16.13 37.92 -11.09
C SER A 239 -14.67 37.47 -11.16
N VAL A 240 -14.44 36.25 -11.63
CA VAL A 240 -13.09 35.73 -11.91
C VAL A 240 -12.29 36.69 -12.81
N ARG A 241 -12.95 37.36 -13.77
CA ARG A 241 -12.32 38.36 -14.63
C ARG A 241 -11.91 39.63 -13.86
N ALA A 242 -12.74 40.09 -12.94
CA ALA A 242 -12.39 41.25 -12.11
C ALA A 242 -11.20 40.92 -11.20
N ILE A 243 -11.21 39.73 -10.59
CA ILE A 243 -10.09 39.24 -9.79
C ILE A 243 -8.83 39.13 -10.65
N SER A 244 -8.93 38.55 -11.85
CA SER A 244 -7.77 38.38 -12.75
C SER A 244 -7.12 39.70 -13.14
N VAL A 245 -7.93 40.75 -13.37
CA VAL A 245 -7.42 42.11 -13.64
C VAL A 245 -6.77 42.71 -12.39
N GLU A 246 -7.36 42.53 -11.20
CA GLU A 246 -6.82 43.06 -9.94
C GLU A 246 -5.43 42.49 -9.59
N VAL A 247 -5.22 41.19 -9.80
CA VAL A 247 -3.95 40.52 -9.44
C VAL A 247 -2.99 40.31 -10.61
N GLY A 248 -3.38 40.71 -11.82
CA GLY A 248 -2.55 40.52 -13.02
C GLY A 248 -2.33 39.07 -13.44
N PHE A 249 -3.11 38.11 -12.93
CA PHE A 249 -3.05 36.71 -13.36
C PHE A 249 -4.02 36.41 -14.49
N SER A 250 -3.78 35.33 -15.24
CA SER A 250 -4.74 34.85 -16.22
C SER A 250 -6.03 34.38 -15.54
N ARG A 251 -7.15 34.45 -16.26
CA ARG A 251 -8.43 33.91 -15.78
C ARG A 251 -8.32 32.45 -15.35
N SER A 252 -7.63 31.62 -16.14
CA SER A 252 -7.42 30.20 -15.84
C SER A 252 -6.61 29.98 -14.56
N ALA A 253 -5.64 30.85 -14.27
CA ALA A 253 -4.89 30.79 -13.02
C ALA A 253 -5.77 31.08 -11.80
N VAL A 254 -6.69 32.04 -11.91
CA VAL A 254 -7.68 32.34 -10.85
C VAL A 254 -8.65 31.17 -10.67
N GLU A 255 -9.20 30.61 -11.75
CA GLU A 255 -10.10 29.44 -11.68
C GLU A 255 -9.40 28.22 -11.05
N THR A 256 -8.15 27.97 -11.43
CA THR A 256 -7.34 26.89 -10.84
C THR A 256 -7.06 27.15 -9.37
N ALA A 257 -6.82 28.40 -8.97
CA ALA A 257 -6.59 28.75 -7.56
C ALA A 257 -7.87 28.60 -6.72
N LEU A 258 -9.03 29.01 -7.24
CA LEU A 258 -10.33 28.76 -6.59
C LEU A 258 -10.57 27.27 -6.35
N ALA A 259 -10.40 26.44 -7.38
CA ALA A 259 -10.54 24.99 -7.28
C ALA A 259 -9.55 24.37 -6.28
N ARG A 260 -8.28 24.80 -6.32
CA ARG A 260 -7.23 24.32 -5.40
C ARG A 260 -7.54 24.61 -3.93
N HIS A 261 -8.19 25.74 -3.67
CA HIS A 261 -8.58 26.18 -2.33
C HIS A 261 -10.00 25.75 -1.92
N GLY A 262 -10.66 24.91 -2.74
CA GLY A 262 -12.00 24.40 -2.45
C GLY A 262 -13.09 25.47 -2.44
N LEU A 263 -12.89 26.55 -3.20
CA LEU A 263 -13.86 27.64 -3.32
C LEU A 263 -14.72 27.39 -4.56
N ASP A 264 -15.98 27.02 -4.33
CA ASP A 264 -16.94 26.78 -5.40
C ASP A 264 -17.15 28.05 -6.24
N LYS A 265 -17.23 27.84 -7.55
CA LYS A 265 -17.51 28.92 -8.49
C LYS A 265 -18.97 29.33 -8.32
N ALA A 266 -19.20 30.46 -7.66
CA ALA A 266 -20.55 31.00 -7.51
C ALA A 266 -21.11 31.38 -8.90
N ALA A 267 -22.26 30.80 -9.27
CA ALA A 267 -22.99 31.13 -10.49
C ALA A 267 -23.61 32.55 -10.38
N HIS A 268 -22.79 33.55 -10.72
CA HIS A 268 -23.12 34.94 -11.02
C HIS A 268 -24.30 35.56 -10.24
N ALA A 269 -24.04 35.92 -8.98
CA ALA A 269 -24.78 36.98 -8.29
C ALA A 269 -24.53 38.36 -8.93
N THR A 270 -23.33 38.59 -9.47
CA THR A 270 -22.90 39.86 -10.09
C THR A 270 -23.68 40.21 -11.36
N THR A 271 -23.97 39.25 -12.25
CA THR A 271 -24.76 39.51 -13.46
C THR A 271 -26.21 39.83 -13.12
N ARG A 272 -26.78 39.16 -12.11
CA ARG A 272 -28.13 39.43 -11.62
C ARG A 272 -28.21 40.79 -10.93
N ARG A 273 -27.27 41.11 -10.05
CA ARG A 273 -27.17 42.40 -9.35
C ARG A 273 -26.96 43.56 -10.32
N SER A 274 -25.99 43.50 -11.23
CA SER A 274 -25.82 44.54 -12.25
C SER A 274 -26.97 44.64 -13.26
N CYS A 275 -27.79 43.60 -13.40
CA CYS A 275 -29.00 43.69 -14.21
C CYS A 275 -30.19 44.26 -13.43
N ALA A 276 -30.25 44.04 -12.11
CA ALA A 276 -31.21 44.69 -11.22
C ALA A 276 -30.88 46.18 -11.04
N GLU A 277 -29.62 46.53 -10.80
CA GLU A 277 -29.15 47.93 -10.72
C GLU A 277 -29.44 48.69 -12.02
N ARG A 278 -29.21 48.08 -13.20
CA ARG A 278 -29.60 48.67 -14.48
C ARG A 278 -31.12 48.83 -14.64
N ALA A 279 -31.91 47.89 -14.13
CA ALA A 279 -33.36 47.97 -14.17
C ALA A 279 -33.87 49.12 -13.28
N SER A 280 -33.35 49.23 -12.05
CA SER A 280 -33.65 50.33 -11.13
C SER A 280 -33.21 51.68 -11.69
N ALA A 281 -32.01 51.78 -12.27
CA ALA A 281 -31.52 53.05 -12.85
C ALA A 281 -32.40 53.52 -14.03
N VAL A 282 -32.94 52.61 -14.84
CA VAL A 282 -33.91 52.97 -15.90
C VAL A 282 -35.21 53.47 -15.27
N ALA A 283 -35.74 52.77 -14.27
CA ALA A 283 -36.97 53.17 -13.60
C ALA A 283 -36.83 54.56 -12.94
N GLU A 284 -35.77 54.78 -12.17
CA GLU A 284 -35.48 56.08 -11.52
C GLU A 284 -35.32 57.20 -12.55
N ARG A 285 -34.57 56.96 -13.63
CA ARG A 285 -34.30 57.99 -14.65
C ARG A 285 -35.58 58.51 -15.31
N PHE A 286 -36.62 57.68 -15.41
CA PHE A 286 -37.90 58.05 -16.02
C PHE A 286 -39.02 58.26 -15.00
N GLY A 287 -38.71 58.25 -13.69
CA GLY A 287 -39.68 58.52 -12.63
C GLY A 287 -40.68 57.39 -12.36
N PHE A 288 -40.33 56.14 -12.67
CA PHE A 288 -41.17 54.96 -12.42
C PHE A 288 -40.73 54.20 -11.16
N PRO A 289 -41.65 53.55 -10.43
CA PRO A 289 -41.34 52.81 -9.22
C PRO A 289 -40.51 51.55 -9.49
N ASP A 290 -40.67 50.94 -10.66
CA ASP A 290 -39.87 49.80 -11.12
C ASP A 290 -39.84 49.74 -12.65
N LEU A 291 -39.00 48.84 -13.18
CA LEU A 291 -38.86 48.65 -14.62
C LEU A 291 -40.17 48.15 -15.27
N ASP A 292 -40.97 47.36 -14.57
CA ASP A 292 -42.19 46.77 -15.15
C ASP A 292 -43.30 47.81 -15.32
N ALA A 293 -43.37 48.80 -14.42
CA ALA A 293 -44.23 49.97 -14.54
C ALA A 293 -43.81 50.83 -15.74
N TYR A 294 -42.51 51.10 -15.89
CA TYR A 294 -41.96 51.82 -17.05
C TYR A 294 -42.28 51.10 -18.37
N LEU A 295 -42.00 49.78 -18.45
CA LEU A 295 -42.23 49.02 -19.68
C LEU A 295 -43.73 48.91 -20.00
N ARG A 296 -44.62 48.78 -19.00
CA ARG A 296 -46.08 48.80 -19.22
C ARG A 296 -46.56 50.14 -19.75
N ASP A 297 -46.16 51.25 -19.13
CA ASP A 297 -46.54 52.61 -19.55
C ASP A 297 -46.18 52.86 -21.02
N ARG A 298 -44.92 52.60 -21.39
CA ARG A 298 -44.46 52.80 -22.77
C ARG A 298 -45.16 51.89 -23.77
N ARG A 299 -45.52 50.67 -23.36
CA ARG A 299 -46.27 49.75 -24.21
C ARG A 299 -47.73 50.16 -24.36
N SER A 300 -48.39 50.67 -23.32
CA SER A 300 -49.75 51.25 -23.44
C SER A 300 -49.78 52.52 -24.28
N ALA A 301 -48.69 53.29 -24.29
CA ALA A 301 -48.51 54.44 -25.19
C ALA A 301 -48.21 54.05 -26.65
N GLY A 302 -48.23 52.75 -27.00
CA GLY A 302 -48.03 52.26 -28.36
C GLY A 302 -46.57 52.20 -28.83
N MET A 303 -45.58 52.46 -27.96
CA MET A 303 -44.18 52.46 -28.38
C MET A 303 -43.68 51.07 -28.77
N SER A 304 -42.92 50.98 -29.87
CA SER A 304 -42.26 49.74 -30.27
C SER A 304 -41.10 49.39 -29.33
N TRP A 305 -40.75 48.09 -29.21
CA TRP A 305 -39.59 47.66 -28.41
C TRP A 305 -38.26 48.29 -28.84
N ARG A 306 -38.13 48.70 -30.12
CA ARG A 306 -36.94 49.40 -30.61
C ARG A 306 -36.90 50.85 -30.11
N ALA A 307 -38.05 51.53 -30.06
CA ALA A 307 -38.17 52.88 -29.52
C ALA A 307 -37.93 52.91 -28.00
N ILE A 308 -38.51 51.96 -27.25
CA ILE A 308 -38.28 51.81 -25.81
C ILE A 308 -36.79 51.55 -25.51
N ALA A 309 -36.14 50.69 -26.29
CA ALA A 309 -34.73 50.38 -26.15
C ALA A 309 -33.83 51.59 -26.41
N ALA A 310 -34.15 52.39 -27.44
CA ALA A 310 -33.45 53.64 -27.72
C ALA A 310 -33.64 54.67 -26.58
N GLU A 311 -34.86 54.80 -26.06
CA GLU A 311 -35.18 55.70 -24.93
C GLU A 311 -34.40 55.29 -23.67
N CYS A 312 -34.46 54.00 -23.28
CA CYS A 312 -33.77 53.53 -22.07
C CYS A 312 -32.25 53.28 -22.24
N GLY A 313 -31.70 53.49 -23.44
CA GLY A 313 -30.29 53.23 -23.74
C GLY A 313 -29.88 51.76 -23.57
N GLN A 314 -30.81 50.84 -23.79
CA GLN A 314 -30.58 49.39 -23.69
C GLN A 314 -30.82 48.70 -25.03
N SER A 315 -30.50 47.41 -25.12
CA SER A 315 -30.79 46.65 -26.34
C SER A 315 -32.27 46.22 -26.41
N PRO A 316 -32.87 46.11 -27.62
CA PRO A 316 -34.24 45.61 -27.78
C PRO A 316 -34.45 44.20 -27.20
N SER A 317 -33.41 43.36 -27.19
CA SER A 317 -33.47 42.01 -26.64
C SER A 317 -33.43 41.98 -25.11
N TRP A 318 -32.88 43.01 -24.46
CA TRP A 318 -32.92 43.18 -23.02
C TRP A 318 -34.33 43.59 -22.56
N ALA A 319 -34.91 44.61 -23.18
CA ALA A 319 -36.25 45.11 -22.84
C ALA A 319 -37.33 44.03 -23.00
N ARG A 320 -37.31 43.27 -24.11
CA ARG A 320 -38.25 42.16 -24.34
C ARG A 320 -38.14 41.03 -23.31
N ARG A 321 -36.91 40.73 -22.85
CA ARG A 321 -36.70 39.66 -21.86
C ARG A 321 -37.23 40.02 -20.48
N ARG A 322 -37.26 41.32 -20.17
CA ARG A 322 -37.74 41.85 -18.90
C ARG A 322 -39.24 42.08 -18.86
N ALA A 323 -39.85 42.37 -20.00
CA ALA A 323 -41.30 42.49 -20.11
C ALA A 323 -42.07 41.15 -20.08
N ARG A 324 -41.38 40.00 -20.07
CA ARG A 324 -42.04 38.71 -19.90
C ARG A 324 -42.30 38.49 -18.41
N PRO A 325 -43.56 38.23 -17.99
CA PRO A 325 -43.81 37.81 -16.62
C PRO A 325 -43.01 36.53 -16.34
N ALA A 326 -42.46 36.46 -15.12
CA ALA A 326 -41.68 35.33 -14.63
C ALA A 326 -42.53 34.05 -14.56
#